data_AF-A0A1Q9F7K9-F1
#
_entry.id   AF-A0A1Q9F7K9-F1
#
_cell.length_a   1.000
_cell.length_b   1.000
_cell.length_c   1.000
_cell.angle_alpha   90.00
_cell.angle_beta   90.00
_cell.angle_gamma   90.00
#
_symmetry.space_group_name_H-M   'P 1'
#
loop_
_entity.id
_entity.type
_entity.pdbx_description
1 polymer ?
#
loop_
_entity_poly.entity_id
_entity_poly.type
_entity_poly.pdbx_seq_one_letter_code
_entity_poly.pdbx_strand_id
1 'polypeptide(L)'
;MHGGMRRIRRAAAVAAAATAGGHVLFAVVGANLPAAPERFEETPEYAEFARRHMVDEEALFAASDFPIPPQDLIRLAKKFLVTEAPEKVFEGDGSMLADDFQFVGPVIGPLDKKAFYGQRDSVDFFRSFPDATAEFHHFRVDPFEPNRVWWTVRGAGTHTGDAMPGSDAELLFGPPTGKRFRNPPQSCSLTFNAQGQVRQFSIGYVMDRASGNTGGLGGFFGVLFAIGKRFPFEEGQPWTPSWSYRLYVQAGQLFGKLRILLAKEELEKQRLRDAMVVLPASNEDLLK
;
A
#
# COMPACT_ATOMS: atom_id res chain seq x y z
N MET A 1 -8.00 -9.78 53.84
CA MET A 1 -8.49 -11.15 53.60
C MET A 1 -9.74 -11.06 52.75
N HIS A 2 -9.78 -11.80 51.63
CA HIS A 2 -10.91 -12.05 50.72
C HIS A 2 -11.52 -10.82 50.01
N GLY A 3 -11.61 -10.69 48.68
CA GLY A 3 -11.35 -11.61 47.57
C GLY A 3 -12.15 -11.14 46.34
N GLY A 4 -11.62 -11.37 45.12
CA GLY A 4 -12.38 -11.42 43.85
C GLY A 4 -12.55 -10.10 43.10
N MET A 5 -11.88 -9.88 41.95
CA MET A 5 -12.30 -10.30 40.58
C MET A 5 -13.62 -9.61 40.15
N ARG A 6 -13.81 -9.02 38.95
CA ARG A 6 -13.04 -8.79 37.72
C ARG A 6 -13.76 -7.66 36.95
N ARG A 7 -12.99 -7.04 36.05
CA ARG A 7 -13.34 -6.32 34.81
C ARG A 7 -14.75 -6.63 34.27
N ILE A 8 -15.48 -5.69 33.66
CA ILE A 8 -15.29 -5.26 32.27
C ILE A 8 -16.00 -3.91 32.04
N ARG A 9 -15.29 -3.02 31.34
CA ARG A 9 -15.77 -1.76 30.76
C ARG A 9 -16.86 -2.08 29.72
N ARG A 10 -18.10 -1.62 29.93
CA ARG A 10 -19.06 -1.42 28.84
C ARG A 10 -18.68 -0.14 28.10
N ALA A 11 -18.54 -0.26 26.78
CA ALA A 11 -18.39 0.86 25.87
C ALA A 11 -19.58 1.80 26.03
N ALA A 12 -19.31 3.04 26.42
CA ALA A 12 -20.27 4.13 26.39
C ALA A 12 -20.37 4.65 24.95
N ALA A 13 -21.47 4.33 24.27
CA ALA A 13 -21.94 5.13 23.16
C ALA A 13 -22.68 6.33 23.76
N VAL A 14 -22.01 7.48 23.81
CA VAL A 14 -22.62 8.76 24.18
C VAL A 14 -23.21 9.36 22.91
N ALA A 15 -24.54 9.28 22.76
CA ALA A 15 -25.29 10.21 21.94
C ALA A 15 -25.93 11.24 22.89
N ALA A 16 -25.45 12.48 22.82
CA ALA A 16 -25.98 13.59 23.60
C ALA A 16 -27.04 14.34 22.79
N ALA A 17 -28.21 14.58 23.39
CA ALA A 17 -28.83 15.92 23.53
C ALA A 17 -30.28 15.80 24.07
N ALA A 18 -30.57 16.62 25.08
CA ALA A 18 -31.86 16.82 25.74
C ALA A 18 -32.89 17.50 24.79
N THR A 19 -34.21 17.34 24.93
CA THR A 19 -35.05 18.04 25.93
C THR A 19 -36.54 17.65 25.78
N ALA A 20 -37.24 17.65 26.92
CA ALA A 20 -38.66 17.97 27.16
C ALA A 20 -39.79 17.35 26.30
N GLY A 21 -40.58 16.48 26.94
CA GLY A 21 -42.05 16.55 26.91
C GLY A 21 -42.75 16.07 25.64
N GLY A 22 -43.11 14.78 25.61
CA GLY A 22 -44.07 14.25 24.63
C GLY A 22 -43.86 12.77 24.40
N HIS A 23 -44.76 11.95 24.93
CA HIS A 23 -44.78 10.51 24.68
C HIS A 23 -44.99 10.24 23.19
N VAL A 24 -43.91 9.93 22.48
CA VAL A 24 -43.97 9.17 21.22
C VAL A 24 -43.20 7.88 21.47
N LEU A 25 -43.97 6.80 21.67
CA LEU A 25 -43.44 5.45 21.76
C LEU A 25 -42.94 5.07 20.36
N PHE A 26 -41.69 5.40 20.04
CA PHE A 26 -41.01 4.77 18.90
C PHE A 26 -40.74 3.33 19.30
N ALA A 27 -41.59 2.42 18.83
CA ALA A 27 -41.24 1.02 18.73
C ALA A 27 -39.96 0.95 17.88
N VAL A 28 -38.82 0.74 18.53
CA VAL A 28 -37.62 0.30 17.84
C VAL A 28 -37.98 -1.08 17.30
N VAL A 29 -38.42 -1.12 16.04
CA VAL A 29 -38.41 -2.33 15.24
C VAL A 29 -37.02 -2.87 15.39
N GLY A 30 -36.89 -4.04 16.04
CA GLY A 30 -35.63 -4.71 16.26
C GLY A 30 -34.96 -4.91 14.91
N ALA A 31 -34.11 -3.98 14.53
CA ALA A 31 -33.21 -4.15 13.42
C ALA A 31 -32.35 -5.34 13.82
N ASN A 32 -32.56 -6.47 13.13
CA ASN A 32 -31.66 -7.60 13.17
C ASN A 32 -30.27 -7.05 12.84
N LEU A 33 -29.47 -6.77 13.87
CA LEU A 33 -28.06 -6.55 13.71
C LEU A 33 -27.54 -7.82 13.00
N PRO A 34 -26.80 -7.69 11.88
CA PRO A 34 -26.21 -8.86 11.26
C PRO A 34 -25.43 -9.61 12.34
N ALA A 35 -25.63 -10.93 12.41
CA ALA A 35 -24.84 -11.77 13.29
C ALA A 35 -23.36 -11.41 13.11
N ALA A 36 -22.62 -11.31 14.21
CA ALA A 36 -21.18 -11.12 14.14
C ALA A 36 -20.62 -12.16 13.15
N PRO A 37 -19.72 -11.77 12.22
CA PRO A 37 -19.19 -12.71 11.25
C PRO A 37 -18.65 -13.92 12.00
N GLU A 38 -18.98 -15.13 11.52
CA GLU A 38 -18.43 -16.37 12.06
C GLU A 38 -16.92 -16.24 12.15
N ARG A 39 -16.36 -16.60 13.31
CA ARG A 39 -14.91 -16.65 13.45
C ARG A 39 -14.40 -17.74 12.52
N PHE A 40 -13.46 -17.39 11.66
CA PHE A 40 -12.75 -18.36 10.85
C PHE A 40 -12.04 -19.34 11.79
N GLU A 41 -12.45 -20.61 11.77
CA GLU A 41 -11.74 -21.68 12.47
C GLU A 41 -10.62 -22.19 11.56
N GLU A 42 -9.40 -22.25 12.11
CA GLU A 42 -8.24 -22.75 11.38
C GLU A 42 -8.40 -24.26 11.14
N THR A 43 -8.77 -24.63 9.91
CA THR A 43 -8.91 -26.03 9.52
C THR A 43 -7.55 -26.66 9.21
N PRO A 44 -7.43 -28.00 9.17
CA PRO A 44 -6.21 -28.69 8.73
C PRO A 44 -5.73 -28.24 7.35
N GLU A 45 -6.65 -27.97 6.42
CA GLU A 45 -6.34 -27.47 5.09
C GLU A 45 -5.74 -26.05 5.12
N TYR A 46 -6.26 -25.19 6.01
CA TYR A 46 -5.67 -23.88 6.24
C TYR A 46 -4.25 -24.00 6.81
N ALA A 47 -4.04 -24.88 7.80
CA ALA A 47 -2.72 -25.09 8.40
C ALA A 47 -1.70 -25.60 7.36
N GLU A 48 -2.12 -26.51 6.47
CA GLU A 48 -1.28 -26.97 5.36
C GLU A 48 -0.97 -25.84 4.37
N PHE A 49 -1.97 -25.02 4.00
CA PHE A 49 -1.76 -23.86 3.15
C PHE A 49 -0.78 -22.87 3.77
N ALA A 50 -0.98 -22.50 5.04
CA ALA A 50 -0.12 -21.57 5.77
C ALA A 50 1.32 -22.07 5.80
N ARG A 51 1.53 -23.34 6.19
CA ARG A 51 2.87 -23.97 6.19
C ARG A 51 3.57 -23.90 4.83
N ARG A 52 2.81 -24.02 3.73
CA ARG A 52 3.37 -24.06 2.38
C ARG A 52 3.59 -22.68 1.77
N HIS A 53 2.73 -21.71 2.07
CA HIS A 53 2.61 -20.47 1.31
C HIS A 53 2.76 -19.19 2.15
N MET A 54 2.76 -19.29 3.47
CA MET A 54 3.00 -18.15 4.36
C MET A 54 4.37 -18.29 5.01
N VAL A 55 5.07 -17.17 5.10
CA VAL A 55 6.38 -17.11 5.72
C VAL A 55 6.24 -17.10 7.24
N ASP A 56 7.09 -17.89 7.93
CA ASP A 56 7.28 -17.77 9.37
C ASP A 56 8.34 -16.68 9.62
N GLU A 57 7.86 -15.43 9.74
CA GLU A 57 8.73 -14.28 9.94
C GLU A 57 9.50 -14.36 11.27
N GLU A 58 8.86 -14.89 12.32
CA GLU A 58 9.49 -15.03 13.63
C GLU A 58 10.69 -16.00 13.57
N ALA A 59 10.53 -17.13 12.88
CA ALA A 59 11.63 -18.07 12.67
C ALA A 59 12.77 -17.46 11.84
N LEU A 60 12.47 -16.68 10.79
CA LEU A 60 13.49 -16.01 9.99
C LEU A 60 14.26 -14.96 10.80
N PHE A 61 13.56 -14.15 11.61
CA PHE A 61 14.22 -13.20 12.49
C PHE A 61 15.04 -13.88 13.59
N ALA A 62 14.57 -15.01 14.13
CA ALA A 62 15.33 -15.78 15.11
C ALA A 62 16.60 -16.42 14.52
N ALA A 63 16.60 -16.74 13.22
CA ALA A 63 17.74 -17.31 12.50
C ALA A 63 18.72 -16.25 11.97
N SER A 64 18.34 -14.97 11.94
CA SER A 64 19.17 -13.87 11.44
C SER A 64 20.39 -13.63 12.33
N ASP A 65 21.56 -13.45 11.71
CA ASP A 65 22.83 -13.11 12.36
C ASP A 65 23.18 -11.60 12.27
N PHE A 66 22.30 -10.80 11.66
CA PHE A 66 22.54 -9.36 11.53
C PHE A 66 22.68 -8.69 12.91
N PRO A 67 23.73 -7.89 13.16
CA PRO A 67 24.11 -7.47 14.52
C PRO A 67 23.19 -6.42 15.15
N ILE A 68 22.26 -5.84 14.39
CA ILE A 68 21.35 -4.80 14.88
C ILE A 68 19.94 -5.38 14.95
N PRO A 69 19.31 -5.41 16.13
CA PRO A 69 17.95 -5.93 16.28
C PRO A 69 16.93 -5.17 15.42
N PRO A 70 15.83 -5.83 14.99
CA PRO A 70 14.83 -5.19 14.13
C PRO A 70 14.24 -3.88 14.66
N GLN A 71 14.00 -3.79 15.97
CA GLN A 71 13.48 -2.57 16.59
C GLN A 71 14.48 -1.41 16.55
N ASP A 72 15.78 -1.70 16.63
CA ASP A 72 16.84 -0.70 16.54
C ASP A 72 17.04 -0.22 15.11
N LEU A 73 16.94 -1.12 14.12
CA LEU A 73 16.90 -0.75 12.71
C LEU A 73 15.73 0.20 12.40
N ILE A 74 14.53 -0.08 12.92
CA ILE A 74 13.38 0.82 12.76
C ILE A 74 13.64 2.19 13.41
N ARG A 75 14.29 2.24 14.57
CA ARG A 75 14.69 3.51 15.21
C ARG A 75 15.71 4.26 14.37
N LEU A 76 16.71 3.59 13.82
CA LEU A 76 17.70 4.17 12.90
C LEU A 76 17.03 4.71 11.64
N ALA A 77 16.05 4.00 11.08
CA ALA A 77 15.31 4.49 9.92
C ALA A 77 14.53 5.76 10.23
N LYS A 78 13.87 5.83 11.39
CA LYS A 78 13.20 7.05 11.84
C LYS A 78 14.19 8.19 12.11
N LYS A 79 15.38 7.89 12.65
CA LYS A 79 16.46 8.87 12.83
C LYS A 79 16.89 9.45 11.47
N PHE A 80 17.14 8.59 10.48
CA PHE A 80 17.46 9.01 9.11
C PHE A 80 16.40 9.96 8.55
N LEU A 81 15.11 9.68 8.76
CA LEU A 81 14.02 10.54 8.26
C LEU A 81 14.06 11.95 8.87
N VAL A 82 14.49 12.09 10.13
CA VAL A 82 14.53 13.40 10.79
C VAL A 82 15.84 14.16 10.57
N THR A 83 16.93 13.50 10.14
CA THR A 83 18.26 14.13 9.96
C THR A 83 18.74 14.21 8.51
N GLU A 84 18.44 13.21 7.66
CA GLU A 84 19.09 13.06 6.36
C GLU A 84 18.13 13.11 5.17
N ALA A 85 16.89 12.64 5.34
CA ALA A 85 15.89 12.56 4.26
C ALA A 85 15.50 13.93 3.70
N PRO A 86 14.84 14.00 2.52
CA PRO A 86 14.29 15.25 1.99
C PRO A 86 13.33 15.96 2.95
N GLU A 87 12.63 15.21 3.80
CA GLU A 87 11.73 15.70 4.84
C GLU A 87 12.38 15.93 6.20
N LYS A 88 13.72 16.04 6.27
CA LYS A 88 14.46 16.27 7.52
C LYS A 88 13.95 17.50 8.27
N VAL A 89 14.01 17.40 9.60
CA VAL A 89 13.68 18.50 10.53
C VAL A 89 14.96 19.03 11.18
N PHE A 90 15.99 18.19 11.31
CA PHE A 90 17.29 18.53 11.84
C PHE A 90 18.34 18.37 10.75
N GLU A 91 19.38 19.20 10.79
CA GLU A 91 20.53 19.02 9.92
C GLU A 91 21.37 17.83 10.39
N GLY A 92 21.48 16.82 9.54
CA GLY A 92 22.40 15.70 9.72
C GLY A 92 23.85 16.10 9.43
N ASP A 93 24.78 15.40 10.04
CA ASP A 93 26.22 15.51 9.77
C ASP A 93 26.70 14.52 8.68
N GLY A 94 25.76 13.75 8.11
CA GLY A 94 26.01 12.72 7.12
C GLY A 94 26.74 11.48 7.63
N SER A 95 26.97 11.36 8.95
CA SER A 95 27.55 10.15 9.56
C SER A 95 26.66 8.91 9.39
N MET A 96 25.35 9.13 9.17
CA MET A 96 24.38 8.07 8.94
C MET A 96 24.48 7.44 7.56
N LEU A 97 25.10 8.07 6.57
CA LEU A 97 25.23 7.52 5.22
C LEU A 97 26.60 6.85 5.08
N ALA A 98 26.60 5.58 4.68
CA ALA A 98 27.80 4.83 4.37
C ALA A 98 28.56 5.47 3.19
N ASP A 99 29.85 5.15 3.06
CA ASP A 99 30.68 5.68 1.97
C ASP A 99 30.18 5.24 0.59
N ASP A 100 29.58 4.06 0.51
CA ASP A 100 29.00 3.48 -0.71
C ASP A 100 27.48 3.71 -0.82
N PHE A 101 26.96 4.75 -0.16
CA PHE A 101 25.54 5.08 -0.16
C PHE A 101 24.97 5.28 -1.58
N GLN A 102 23.76 4.75 -1.81
CA GLN A 102 22.98 4.98 -3.02
C GLN A 102 21.54 5.42 -2.73
N PHE A 103 21.08 6.45 -3.44
CA PHE A 103 19.67 6.80 -3.54
C PHE A 103 19.04 6.21 -4.81
N VAL A 104 17.93 5.49 -4.68
CA VAL A 104 17.29 4.77 -5.79
C VAL A 104 15.76 4.95 -5.81
N GLY A 105 15.26 5.64 -6.82
CA GLY A 105 13.84 5.73 -7.12
C GLY A 105 13.46 5.02 -8.43
N PRO A 106 12.16 4.88 -8.74
CA PRO A 106 11.69 4.22 -9.97
C PRO A 106 12.18 4.88 -11.26
N VAL A 107 12.43 6.19 -11.23
CA VAL A 107 12.85 7.00 -12.39
C VAL A 107 14.21 7.65 -12.16
N ILE A 108 14.55 7.97 -10.91
CA ILE A 108 15.78 8.71 -10.56
C ILE A 108 16.75 7.76 -9.84
N GLY A 109 18.01 7.81 -10.23
CA GLY A 109 19.11 7.11 -9.59
C GLY A 109 19.68 5.96 -10.43
N PRO A 110 20.68 5.24 -9.90
CA PRO A 110 21.28 5.43 -8.58
C PRO A 110 22.06 6.75 -8.46
N LEU A 111 21.92 7.44 -7.32
CA LEU A 111 22.71 8.63 -6.99
C LEU A 111 23.64 8.33 -5.82
N ASP A 112 24.88 8.83 -5.89
CA ASP A 112 25.80 8.78 -4.75
C ASP A 112 25.44 9.80 -3.65
N LYS A 113 26.19 9.77 -2.54
CA LYS A 113 25.99 10.67 -1.39
C LYS A 113 26.04 12.15 -1.76
N LYS A 114 26.96 12.56 -2.65
CA LYS A 114 27.15 13.96 -3.04
C LYS A 114 25.98 14.42 -3.91
N ALA A 115 25.58 13.62 -4.89
CA ALA A 115 24.46 13.90 -5.77
C ALA A 115 23.13 13.92 -5.01
N PHE A 116 22.94 13.00 -4.06
CA PHE A 116 21.76 12.98 -3.20
C PHE A 116 21.61 14.27 -2.39
N TYR A 117 22.64 14.73 -1.68
CA TYR A 117 22.56 15.98 -0.93
C TYR A 117 22.38 17.20 -1.82
N GLY A 118 23.08 17.26 -2.96
CA GLY A 118 22.92 18.35 -3.92
C GLY A 118 21.47 18.47 -4.41
N GLN A 119 20.84 17.35 -4.79
CA GLN A 119 19.44 17.37 -5.22
C GLN A 119 18.49 17.68 -4.07
N ARG A 120 18.68 17.05 -2.91
CA ARG A 120 17.85 17.27 -1.71
C ARG A 120 17.79 18.77 -1.35
N ASP A 121 18.94 19.42 -1.31
CA ASP A 121 19.05 20.80 -0.85
C ASP A 121 18.61 21.80 -1.95
N SER A 122 18.67 21.43 -3.23
CA SER A 122 18.22 22.27 -4.35
C SER A 122 16.70 22.35 -4.54
N VAL A 123 15.95 21.32 -4.12
CA VAL A 123 14.50 21.20 -4.39
C VAL A 123 13.63 21.86 -3.31
N ASP A 124 14.19 22.19 -2.13
CA ASP A 124 13.52 22.89 -1.00
C ASP A 124 11.99 22.71 -0.96
N PHE A 125 11.56 21.46 -0.87
CA PHE A 125 10.19 21.05 -1.16
C PHE A 125 9.16 21.74 -0.25
N PHE A 126 9.49 21.82 1.04
CA PHE A 126 8.60 22.37 2.07
C PHE A 126 8.43 23.89 1.95
N ARG A 127 9.37 24.58 1.30
CA ARG A 127 9.15 25.99 0.96
C ARG A 127 8.04 26.16 -0.06
N SER A 128 7.95 25.28 -1.06
CA SER A 128 6.89 25.32 -2.08
C SER A 128 5.55 24.74 -1.57
N PHE A 129 5.63 23.79 -0.63
CA PHE A 129 4.48 23.10 -0.03
C PHE A 129 4.54 23.18 1.52
N PRO A 130 4.26 24.34 2.13
CA PRO A 130 4.48 24.57 3.55
C PRO A 130 3.56 23.77 4.48
N ASP A 131 2.42 23.29 3.98
CA ASP A 131 1.49 22.42 4.69
C ASP A 131 1.72 20.92 4.37
N ALA A 132 2.79 20.59 3.65
CA ALA A 132 3.03 19.21 3.25
C ALA A 132 3.29 18.29 4.44
N THR A 133 2.63 17.14 4.43
CA THR A 133 2.91 16.02 5.33
C THR A 133 3.33 14.82 4.50
N ALA A 134 4.18 13.95 5.07
CA ALA A 134 4.58 12.70 4.42
C ALA A 134 3.71 11.50 4.85
N GLU A 135 3.14 11.52 6.06
CA GLU A 135 2.35 10.43 6.63
C GLU A 135 3.09 9.07 6.62
N PHE A 136 4.29 9.01 7.22
CA PHE A 136 5.06 7.75 7.30
C PHE A 136 4.39 6.73 8.24
N HIS A 137 4.20 5.49 7.79
CA HIS A 137 3.56 4.41 8.54
C HIS A 137 4.04 3.02 8.09
N HIS A 138 3.61 1.96 8.80
CA HIS A 138 3.94 0.55 8.50
C HIS A 138 5.45 0.24 8.41
N PHE A 139 6.23 0.80 9.34
CA PHE A 139 7.64 0.45 9.50
C PHE A 139 7.79 -1.02 9.89
N ARG A 140 8.63 -1.75 9.17
CA ARG A 140 8.92 -3.17 9.39
C ARG A 140 10.29 -3.52 8.84
N VAL A 141 10.95 -4.50 9.43
CA VAL A 141 12.18 -5.08 8.87
C VAL A 141 11.80 -6.16 7.87
N ASP A 142 12.58 -6.30 6.81
CA ASP A 142 12.39 -7.38 5.85
C ASP A 142 12.88 -8.71 6.45
N PRO A 143 12.04 -9.76 6.51
CA PRO A 143 12.46 -11.06 7.03
C PRO A 143 13.44 -11.79 6.11
N PHE A 144 13.54 -11.41 4.83
CA PHE A 144 14.48 -11.99 3.85
C PHE A 144 15.78 -11.18 3.73
N GLU A 145 15.73 -9.89 4.02
CA GLU A 145 16.88 -8.99 4.09
C GLU A 145 16.92 -8.32 5.47
N PRO A 146 17.45 -8.98 6.52
CA PRO A 146 17.31 -8.53 7.91
C PRO A 146 18.00 -7.20 8.23
N ASN A 147 18.75 -6.65 7.27
CA ASN A 147 19.35 -5.32 7.31
C ASN A 147 18.53 -4.25 6.57
N ARG A 148 17.33 -4.57 6.08
CA ARG A 148 16.46 -3.64 5.33
C ARG A 148 15.21 -3.30 6.14
N VAL A 149 14.91 -2.01 6.25
CA VAL A 149 13.66 -1.51 6.82
C VAL A 149 12.77 -0.98 5.72
N TRP A 150 11.54 -1.49 5.63
CA TRP A 150 10.49 -0.98 4.77
C TRP A 150 9.51 -0.09 5.54
N TRP A 151 8.97 0.93 4.89
CA TRP A 151 7.81 1.68 5.36
C TRP A 151 6.94 2.15 4.19
N THR A 152 5.76 2.66 4.53
CA THR A 152 4.81 3.27 3.59
C THR A 152 4.75 4.78 3.83
N VAL A 153 4.59 5.55 2.76
CA VAL A 153 4.40 7.00 2.78
C VAL A 153 3.16 7.38 1.97
N ARG A 154 2.42 8.40 2.42
CA ARG A 154 1.21 8.94 1.75
C ARG A 154 1.16 10.46 1.86
N GLY A 155 2.12 11.12 1.22
CA GLY A 155 2.23 12.56 1.35
C GLY A 155 1.04 13.35 0.76
N ALA A 156 0.72 14.49 1.37
CA ALA A 156 -0.26 15.43 0.85
C ALA A 156 0.16 16.86 1.21
N GLY A 157 -0.22 17.85 0.39
CA GLY A 157 0.10 19.25 0.62
C GLY A 157 -0.44 20.14 -0.48
N THR A 158 -0.32 21.45 -0.32
CA THR A 158 -0.88 22.48 -1.19
C THR A 158 0.24 23.39 -1.69
N HIS A 159 0.27 23.63 -3.00
CA HIS A 159 1.27 24.48 -3.63
C HIS A 159 0.94 25.96 -3.41
N THR A 160 1.27 26.46 -2.22
CA THR A 160 1.00 27.84 -1.77
C THR A 160 2.25 28.65 -1.51
N GLY A 161 3.42 28.02 -1.41
CA GLY A 161 4.67 28.70 -1.12
C GLY A 161 5.50 28.98 -2.36
N ASP A 162 6.28 30.06 -2.31
CA ASP A 162 7.18 30.46 -3.38
C ASP A 162 8.52 29.74 -3.26
N ALA A 163 8.94 29.06 -4.32
CA ALA A 163 10.29 28.52 -4.44
C ALA A 163 11.36 29.61 -4.27
N MET A 164 12.57 29.21 -3.89
CA MET A 164 13.71 30.13 -3.83
C MET A 164 14.11 30.55 -5.27
N PRO A 165 14.31 31.85 -5.56
CA PRO A 165 14.76 32.28 -6.88
C PRO A 165 16.08 31.62 -7.29
N GLY A 166 16.15 31.10 -8.51
CA GLY A 166 17.29 30.38 -9.07
C GLY A 166 17.44 28.92 -8.61
N SER A 167 16.49 28.37 -7.86
CA SER A 167 16.51 26.97 -7.42
C SER A 167 15.86 26.02 -8.43
N ASP A 168 16.20 24.72 -8.34
CA ASP A 168 15.50 23.68 -9.10
C ASP A 168 14.01 23.62 -8.72
N ALA A 169 13.66 23.98 -7.49
CA ALA A 169 12.28 24.12 -7.05
C ALA A 169 11.51 25.17 -7.87
N GLU A 170 12.14 26.30 -8.24
CA GLU A 170 11.50 27.33 -9.06
C GLU A 170 11.26 26.81 -10.48
N LEU A 171 12.25 26.12 -11.07
CA LEU A 171 12.12 25.51 -12.38
C LEU A 171 11.01 24.45 -12.41
N LEU A 172 11.00 23.58 -11.38
CA LEU A 172 10.08 22.46 -11.28
C LEU A 172 8.67 22.92 -10.89
N PHE A 173 8.49 23.66 -9.80
CA PHE A 173 7.17 24.01 -9.25
C PHE A 173 6.63 25.35 -9.76
N GLY A 174 7.49 26.33 -10.06
CA GLY A 174 7.08 27.66 -10.54
C GLY A 174 6.27 28.45 -9.51
N PRO A 175 5.43 29.41 -9.94
CA PRO A 175 4.63 30.21 -9.01
C PRO A 175 3.53 29.38 -8.32
N PRO A 176 3.11 29.75 -7.09
CA PRO A 176 2.07 29.07 -6.34
C PRO A 176 0.79 28.88 -7.15
N THR A 177 0.37 27.63 -7.31
CA THR A 177 -0.82 27.29 -8.10
C THR A 177 -2.10 27.18 -7.27
N GLY A 178 -1.98 27.10 -5.94
CA GLY A 178 -3.09 26.81 -5.02
C GLY A 178 -3.65 25.38 -5.12
N LYS A 179 -3.07 24.53 -5.97
CA LYS A 179 -3.51 23.15 -6.15
C LYS A 179 -2.94 22.24 -5.06
N ARG A 180 -3.73 21.24 -4.69
CA ARG A 180 -3.37 20.24 -3.69
C ARG A 180 -2.92 18.93 -4.35
N PHE A 181 -1.85 18.33 -3.83
CA PHE A 181 -1.47 16.96 -4.15
C PHE A 181 -1.88 16.00 -3.02
N ARG A 182 -2.19 14.77 -3.42
CA ARG A 182 -2.39 13.61 -2.54
C ARG A 182 -1.75 12.41 -3.22
N ASN A 183 -0.63 11.97 -2.68
CA ASN A 183 0.11 10.85 -3.20
C ASN A 183 -0.64 9.51 -2.99
N PRO A 184 -0.46 8.54 -3.91
CA PRO A 184 -0.80 7.15 -3.63
C PRO A 184 0.09 6.60 -2.49
N PRO A 185 -0.28 5.47 -1.85
CA PRO A 185 0.65 4.73 -1.03
C PRO A 185 1.91 4.40 -1.83
N GLN A 186 3.05 4.76 -1.27
CA GLN A 186 4.36 4.44 -1.83
C GLN A 186 5.16 3.66 -0.80
N SER A 187 5.91 2.66 -1.27
CA SER A 187 6.86 1.93 -0.45
C SER A 187 8.23 2.60 -0.52
N CYS A 188 8.86 2.72 0.64
CA CYS A 188 10.21 3.20 0.81
C CYS A 188 11.03 2.19 1.62
N SER A 189 12.35 2.19 1.45
CA SER A 189 13.23 1.37 2.28
C SER A 189 14.58 2.01 2.57
N LEU A 190 15.22 1.56 3.65
CA LEU A 190 16.63 1.77 3.93
C LEU A 190 17.29 0.41 4.07
N THR A 191 18.46 0.25 3.46
CA THR A 191 19.34 -0.89 3.69
C THR A 191 20.54 -0.43 4.52
N PHE A 192 20.82 -1.12 5.62
CA PHE A 192 21.87 -0.79 6.56
C PHE A 192 23.10 -1.69 6.42
N ASN A 193 24.28 -1.17 6.75
CA ASN A 193 25.47 -1.97 7.03
C ASN A 193 25.50 -2.43 8.50
N ALA A 194 26.47 -3.28 8.85
CA ALA A 194 26.63 -3.79 10.21
C ALA A 194 26.90 -2.71 11.26
N GLN A 195 27.36 -1.51 10.85
CA GLN A 195 27.62 -0.35 11.69
C GLN A 195 26.37 0.53 11.88
N GLY A 196 25.24 0.19 11.24
CA GLY A 196 24.00 0.96 11.32
C GLY A 196 23.97 2.19 10.42
N GLN A 197 24.88 2.29 9.44
CA GLN A 197 24.86 3.31 8.41
C GLN A 197 24.03 2.84 7.21
N VAL A 198 23.37 3.79 6.55
CA VAL A 198 22.54 3.56 5.37
C VAL A 198 23.43 3.38 4.15
N ARG A 199 23.34 2.21 3.50
CA ARG A 199 23.94 1.93 2.18
C ARG A 199 22.98 2.25 1.04
N GLN A 200 21.68 2.14 1.26
CA GLN A 200 20.70 2.44 0.22
C GLN A 200 19.47 3.11 0.81
N PHE A 201 18.98 4.17 0.15
CA PHE A 201 17.67 4.74 0.37
C PHE A 201 16.83 4.59 -0.89
N SER A 202 15.70 3.87 -0.78
CA SER A 202 14.73 3.74 -1.87
C SER A 202 13.42 4.45 -1.56
N ILE A 203 12.87 5.18 -2.53
CA ILE A 203 11.62 5.94 -2.38
C ILE A 203 10.88 6.01 -3.71
N GLY A 204 9.55 6.13 -3.66
CA GLY A 204 8.74 6.45 -4.84
C GLY A 204 8.00 5.26 -5.46
N TYR A 205 8.15 4.05 -4.90
CA TYR A 205 7.54 2.84 -5.47
C TYR A 205 6.05 2.78 -5.16
N VAL A 206 5.22 3.16 -6.14
CA VAL A 206 3.75 3.22 -5.99
C VAL A 206 3.16 1.83 -5.77
N MET A 207 2.44 1.66 -4.66
CA MET A 207 1.79 0.42 -4.28
C MET A 207 0.38 0.30 -4.88
N ASP A 208 -0.31 1.43 -5.08
CA ASP A 208 -1.62 1.49 -5.69
C ASP A 208 -1.78 2.79 -6.50
N ARG A 209 -1.76 2.65 -7.82
CA ARG A 209 -1.87 3.77 -8.77
C ARG A 209 -3.28 4.38 -8.86
N ALA A 210 -4.30 3.69 -8.37
CA ALA A 210 -5.68 4.17 -8.41
C ALA A 210 -6.00 5.15 -7.27
N SER A 211 -5.15 5.20 -6.24
CA SER A 211 -5.31 6.08 -5.09
C SER A 211 -4.65 7.45 -5.31
N GLY A 212 -5.23 8.50 -4.71
CA GLY A 212 -4.69 9.86 -4.77
C GLY A 212 -5.07 10.61 -6.04
N ASN A 213 -4.37 11.71 -6.32
CA ASN A 213 -4.63 12.58 -7.48
C ASN A 213 -3.40 12.82 -8.36
N THR A 214 -2.35 12.02 -8.19
CA THR A 214 -1.08 12.19 -8.89
C THR A 214 -1.00 11.40 -10.21
N GLY A 215 -2.13 10.87 -10.69
CA GLY A 215 -2.16 10.03 -11.90
C GLY A 215 -1.41 8.70 -11.72
N GLY A 216 -1.25 8.22 -10.49
CA GLY A 216 -0.53 6.99 -10.20
C GLY A 216 1.00 7.12 -10.22
N LEU A 217 1.52 8.35 -10.26
CA LEU A 217 2.94 8.65 -10.16
C LEU A 217 3.37 8.83 -8.70
N GLY A 218 4.58 8.39 -8.38
CA GLY A 218 5.24 8.56 -7.08
C GLY A 218 6.23 9.72 -7.07
N GLY A 219 6.81 9.99 -5.89
CA GLY A 219 7.82 11.04 -5.68
C GLY A 219 7.40 12.41 -6.22
N PHE A 220 8.39 13.22 -6.63
CA PHE A 220 8.15 14.56 -7.19
C PHE A 220 7.35 14.54 -8.50
N PHE A 221 7.44 13.46 -9.29
CA PHE A 221 6.67 13.30 -10.53
C PHE A 221 5.17 13.39 -10.27
N GLY A 222 4.70 12.72 -9.22
CA GLY A 222 3.30 12.76 -8.83
C GLY A 222 2.84 14.14 -8.36
N VAL A 223 3.67 14.82 -7.58
CA VAL A 223 3.38 16.18 -7.10
C VAL A 223 3.27 17.15 -8.27
N LEU A 224 4.23 17.12 -9.20
CA LEU A 224 4.22 17.94 -10.40
C LEU A 224 2.96 17.72 -11.24
N PHE A 225 2.60 16.45 -11.46
CA PHE A 225 1.37 16.11 -12.16
C PHE A 225 0.13 16.71 -11.49
N ALA A 226 0.01 16.60 -10.16
CA ALA A 226 -1.14 17.12 -9.42
C ALA A 226 -1.28 18.65 -9.50
N ILE A 227 -0.16 19.38 -9.59
CA ILE A 227 -0.19 20.84 -9.78
C ILE A 227 -0.35 21.26 -11.26
N GLY A 228 -0.46 20.29 -12.18
CA GLY A 228 -0.67 20.52 -13.61
C GLY A 228 0.61 20.70 -14.41
N LYS A 229 1.75 20.27 -13.88
CA LYS A 229 3.03 20.21 -14.58
C LYS A 229 3.36 18.78 -14.99
N ARG A 230 4.11 18.63 -16.08
CA ARG A 230 4.42 17.32 -16.66
C ARG A 230 5.84 17.32 -17.19
N PHE A 231 6.51 16.18 -17.05
CA PHE A 231 7.80 15.96 -17.71
C PHE A 231 7.60 15.56 -19.17
N PRO A 232 8.55 15.88 -20.07
CA PRO A 232 8.41 15.62 -21.50
C PRO A 232 8.69 14.16 -21.91
N PHE A 233 8.85 13.24 -20.95
CA PHE A 233 9.17 11.83 -21.20
C PHE A 233 8.12 10.87 -20.59
N GLU A 234 8.05 9.66 -21.13
CA GLU A 234 6.95 8.70 -20.87
C GLU A 234 6.92 8.21 -19.42
N GLU A 235 8.08 7.94 -18.82
CA GLU A 235 8.20 7.47 -17.43
C GLU A 235 7.73 8.51 -16.41
N GLY A 236 7.71 9.79 -16.80
CA GLY A 236 7.18 10.89 -16.00
C GLY A 236 5.69 11.16 -16.24
N GLN A 237 5.01 10.35 -17.06
CA GLN A 237 3.59 10.44 -17.33
C GLN A 237 2.78 9.33 -16.64
N PRO A 238 1.51 9.60 -16.27
CA PRO A 238 0.60 8.56 -15.83
C PRO A 238 0.58 7.38 -16.79
N TRP A 239 0.55 6.17 -16.25
CA TRP A 239 0.41 4.98 -17.06
C TRP A 239 -0.90 5.02 -17.86
N THR A 240 -0.80 4.83 -19.17
CA THR A 240 -1.97 4.70 -20.05
C THR A 240 -1.86 3.41 -20.85
N PRO A 241 -2.91 2.58 -20.91
CA PRO A 241 -2.86 1.35 -21.69
C PRO A 241 -2.83 1.70 -23.17
N SER A 242 -1.83 1.13 -23.88
CA SER A 242 -1.74 1.22 -25.33
C SER A 242 -2.97 0.60 -26.01
N TRP A 243 -3.25 1.03 -27.23
CA TRP A 243 -4.38 0.48 -27.99
C TRP A 243 -4.25 -1.03 -28.21
N SER A 244 -3.05 -1.50 -28.56
CA SER A 244 -2.77 -2.94 -28.73
C SER A 244 -2.99 -3.73 -27.45
N TYR A 245 -2.61 -3.18 -26.30
CA TYR A 245 -2.88 -3.81 -25.00
C TYR A 245 -4.38 -3.92 -24.73
N ARG A 246 -5.16 -2.86 -25.00
CA ARG A 246 -6.62 -2.88 -24.82
C ARG A 246 -7.28 -3.95 -25.68
N LEU A 247 -6.88 -4.05 -26.95
CA LEU A 247 -7.37 -5.07 -27.87
C LEU A 247 -7.07 -6.48 -27.36
N TYR A 248 -5.83 -6.72 -26.92
CA TYR A 248 -5.40 -8.02 -26.38
C TYR A 248 -6.24 -8.45 -25.16
N VAL A 249 -6.44 -7.53 -24.20
CA VAL A 249 -7.24 -7.81 -23.00
C VAL A 249 -8.70 -8.12 -23.38
N GLN A 250 -9.29 -7.34 -24.28
CA GLN A 250 -10.67 -7.54 -24.73
C GLN A 250 -10.86 -8.90 -25.44
N ALA A 251 -9.94 -9.26 -26.34
CA ALA A 251 -9.95 -10.54 -27.02
C ALA A 251 -9.84 -11.69 -26.01
N GLY A 252 -8.89 -11.61 -25.07
CA GLY A 252 -8.72 -12.62 -24.01
C GLY A 252 -9.97 -12.81 -23.14
N GLN A 253 -10.65 -11.71 -22.77
CA GLN A 253 -11.90 -11.78 -22.02
C GLN A 253 -13.02 -12.46 -22.81
N LEU A 254 -13.12 -12.19 -24.12
CA LEU A 254 -14.11 -12.82 -24.99
C LEU A 254 -13.85 -14.33 -25.13
N PHE A 255 -12.59 -14.72 -25.39
CA PHE A 255 -12.19 -16.13 -25.43
C PHE A 255 -12.46 -16.84 -24.10
N GLY A 256 -12.17 -16.19 -22.97
CA GLY A 256 -12.48 -16.71 -21.64
C GLY A 256 -13.96 -17.00 -21.45
N LYS A 257 -14.84 -16.05 -21.83
CA LYS A 257 -16.30 -16.23 -21.78
C LYS A 257 -16.78 -17.37 -22.68
N LEU A 258 -16.28 -17.44 -23.90
CA LEU A 258 -16.64 -18.51 -24.85
C LEU A 258 -16.24 -19.88 -24.31
N ARG A 259 -15.04 -20.01 -23.76
CA ARG A 259 -14.56 -21.26 -23.15
C ARG A 259 -15.44 -21.70 -21.98
N ILE A 260 -15.87 -20.76 -21.13
CA ILE A 260 -16.79 -21.06 -20.01
C ILE A 260 -18.15 -21.54 -20.54
N LEU A 261 -18.68 -20.92 -21.60
CA LEU A 261 -19.96 -21.32 -22.20
C LEU A 261 -19.87 -22.74 -22.79
N LEU A 262 -18.83 -23.03 -23.57
CA LEU A 262 -18.62 -24.36 -24.13
C LEU A 262 -18.45 -25.44 -23.05
N ALA A 263 -17.72 -25.12 -21.97
CA ALA A 263 -17.57 -26.04 -20.85
C ALA A 263 -18.91 -26.31 -20.12
N LYS A 264 -19.76 -25.28 -19.98
CA LYS A 264 -21.11 -25.44 -19.42
C LYS A 264 -21.99 -26.31 -20.30
N GLU A 265 -21.96 -26.08 -21.61
CA GLU A 265 -22.72 -26.86 -22.59
C GLU A 265 -22.31 -28.34 -22.57
N GLU A 266 -21.01 -28.65 -22.51
CA GLU A 266 -20.53 -30.02 -22.40
C GLU A 266 -20.92 -30.68 -21.08
N LEU A 267 -20.87 -29.95 -19.97
CA LEU A 267 -21.32 -30.46 -18.67
C LEU A 267 -22.84 -30.75 -18.68
N GLU A 268 -23.64 -29.90 -19.34
CA GLU A 268 -25.08 -30.10 -19.48
C GLU A 268 -25.40 -31.31 -20.37
N LYS A 269 -24.71 -31.46 -21.51
CA LYS A 269 -24.79 -32.67 -22.35
C LYS A 269 -24.41 -33.92 -21.58
N GLN A 270 -23.38 -33.86 -20.74
CA GLN A 270 -22.96 -34.99 -19.91
C GLN A 270 -24.03 -35.34 -18.87
N ARG A 271 -24.60 -34.34 -18.18
CA ARG A 271 -25.72 -34.55 -17.24
C ARG A 271 -26.96 -35.16 -17.91
N LEU A 272 -27.31 -34.71 -19.12
CA LEU A 272 -28.44 -35.27 -19.88
C LEU A 272 -28.17 -36.72 -20.30
N ARG A 273 -26.95 -37.04 -20.75
CA ARG A 273 -26.55 -38.43 -21.05
C ARG A 273 -26.68 -39.32 -19.81
N ASP A 274 -26.14 -38.87 -18.68
CA ASP A 274 -26.19 -39.63 -17.42
C ASP A 274 -27.65 -39.83 -16.94
N ALA A 275 -28.53 -38.85 -17.13
CA ALA A 275 -29.95 -38.95 -16.79
C ALA A 275 -30.73 -39.92 -17.70
N MET A 276 -30.40 -39.98 -19.01
CA MET A 276 -31.05 -40.90 -19.95
C MET A 276 -30.68 -42.37 -19.71
N VAL A 277 -29.49 -42.64 -19.16
CA VAL A 277 -29.06 -44.00 -18.77
C VAL A 277 -29.82 -44.52 -17.54
N VAL A 278 -30.48 -43.65 -16.78
CA VAL A 278 -31.21 -43.99 -15.54
C VAL A 278 -32.72 -44.17 -15.78
N LEU A 279 -33.24 -43.98 -17.00
CA LEU A 279 -34.64 -44.31 -17.30
C LEU A 279 -34.81 -45.83 -17.40
N PRO A 280 -35.61 -46.48 -16.53
CA PRO A 280 -35.82 -47.92 -16.62
C PRO A 280 -36.54 -48.23 -17.93
N ALA A 281 -36.03 -49.22 -18.67
CA ALA A 281 -36.70 -49.75 -19.86
C ALA A 281 -38.13 -50.17 -19.50
N SER A 282 -39.10 -49.36 -19.91
CA SER A 282 -40.51 -49.64 -19.72
C SER A 282 -40.94 -50.76 -20.67
N ASN A 283 -41.42 -51.86 -20.07
CA ASN A 283 -42.40 -52.81 -20.58
C ASN A 283 -42.14 -53.44 -21.96
N GLU A 284 -41.23 -54.43 -22.02
CA GLU A 284 -41.30 -55.51 -23.02
C GLU A 284 -41.55 -56.91 -22.41
N ASP A 285 -41.83 -57.02 -21.10
CA ASP A 285 -42.10 -58.30 -20.42
C ASP A 285 -43.61 -58.62 -20.22
N LEU A 286 -44.50 -58.12 -21.10
CA LEU A 286 -45.96 -58.41 -21.03
C LEU A 286 -46.54 -59.20 -22.21
N LEU A 287 -45.70 -59.85 -23.03
CA LEU A 287 -46.17 -60.80 -24.04
C LEU A 287 -45.30 -62.06 -24.08
N LYS A 288 -45.27 -62.82 -22.98
CA LYS A 288 -45.04 -64.27 -22.96
C LYS A 288 -45.93 -64.94 -21.92
#